data_AF-A0A177MK16-F1
#
_entry.id   AF-A0A177MK16-F1
#
_cell.length_a   1.000
_cell.length_b   1.000
_cell.length_c   1.000
_cell.angle_alpha   90.00
_cell.angle_beta   90.00
_cell.angle_gamma   90.00
#
_symmetry.space_group_name_H-M   'P 1'
#
loop_
_entity.id
_entity.type
_entity.pdbx_description
1 polymer ?
#
loop_
_entity_poly.entity_id
_entity_poly.type
_entity_poly.pdbx_seq_one_letter_code
_entity_poly.pdbx_strand_id
1 'polypeptide(L)'
;MTSITLPIFGQGSQPAEEDGVELEYLPMPEEMATYRMPTISVDLNATDLAQAKTALQQLEQDLASYPASSQTIDLISLDHTNRQFVDELLGEGEVSMLCNGTQTLRIQESVLAGVWRSQRLDAQKQIVTDILEVGIIPQTILQTAFNNAAESISTDMSALPDGVMNAPPLLAELNAKIAEYQPGAEAHIINLSLLPQTEQDLAFLEQRLGRGGVTILSRGYGNCRIDATATRNVWWVRYFNSQDTLILNTLEVSEVPNVACASAEDIADSHQRLQEILQVYL
;
A
#
# COMPACT_ATOMS: atom_id res chain seq x y z
N MET A 1 25.02 -25.41 -55.21
CA MET A 1 24.64 -24.70 -53.97
C MET A 1 23.49 -25.48 -53.36
N THR A 2 23.78 -26.26 -52.33
CA THR A 2 22.79 -27.04 -51.58
C THR A 2 22.27 -26.16 -50.44
N SER A 3 21.01 -25.75 -50.50
CA SER A 3 20.34 -25.05 -49.40
C SER A 3 20.17 -26.01 -48.23
N ILE A 4 20.74 -25.65 -47.08
CA ILE A 4 20.49 -26.32 -45.81
C ILE A 4 19.25 -25.68 -45.21
N THR A 5 18.18 -26.45 -45.06
CA THR A 5 16.96 -26.03 -44.35
C THR A 5 17.20 -26.23 -42.86
N LEU A 6 17.27 -25.14 -42.09
CA LEU A 6 17.27 -25.22 -40.63
C LEU A 6 15.83 -25.51 -40.16
N PRO A 7 15.59 -26.58 -39.38
CA PRO A 7 14.29 -26.80 -38.77
C PRO A 7 14.02 -25.70 -37.74
N ILE A 8 12.88 -25.03 -37.87
CA ILE A 8 12.39 -24.08 -36.88
C ILE A 8 11.71 -24.90 -35.78
N PHE A 9 12.34 -24.98 -34.61
CA PHE A 9 11.74 -25.56 -33.41
C PHE A 9 10.93 -24.49 -32.68
N GLY A 10 9.65 -24.75 -32.44
CA GLY A 10 8.76 -23.88 -31.65
C GLY A 10 8.82 -24.21 -30.16
N GLN A 11 8.35 -23.29 -29.31
CA GLN A 11 8.17 -23.55 -27.87
C GLN A 11 7.40 -24.87 -27.65
N GLY A 12 7.90 -25.73 -26.76
CA GLY A 12 7.31 -27.03 -26.43
C GLY A 12 7.87 -28.24 -27.18
N SER A 13 8.88 -28.06 -28.05
CA SER A 13 9.52 -29.17 -28.80
C SER A 13 10.80 -29.71 -28.16
N GLN A 14 11.12 -29.29 -26.93
CA GLN A 14 12.21 -29.88 -26.15
C GLN A 14 11.79 -31.26 -25.64
N PRO A 15 12.66 -32.28 -25.72
CA PRO A 15 12.41 -33.56 -25.08
C PRO A 15 12.26 -33.33 -23.56
N ALA A 16 11.30 -34.02 -22.93
CA ALA A 16 11.18 -34.02 -21.48
C ALA A 16 12.51 -34.51 -20.88
N GLU A 17 13.07 -33.76 -19.94
CA GLU A 17 14.30 -34.16 -19.23
C GLU A 17 14.05 -35.50 -18.51
N GLU A 18 15.04 -36.40 -18.49
CA GLU A 18 14.92 -37.75 -17.89
C GLU A 18 14.56 -37.72 -16.39
N ASP A 19 14.72 -36.58 -15.71
CA ASP A 19 14.38 -36.39 -14.29
C ASP A 19 12.98 -35.81 -14.03
N GLY A 20 12.14 -35.63 -15.06
CA GLY A 20 10.68 -35.52 -14.91
C GLY A 20 10.17 -34.46 -13.92
N VAL A 21 10.93 -33.40 -13.65
CA VAL A 21 10.44 -32.27 -12.86
C VAL A 21 9.51 -31.49 -13.77
N GLU A 22 8.20 -31.73 -13.63
CA GLU A 22 7.21 -30.80 -14.16
C GLU A 22 7.56 -29.42 -13.62
N LEU A 23 7.80 -28.47 -14.53
CA LEU A 23 7.96 -27.08 -14.17
C LEU A 23 6.61 -26.65 -13.57
N GLU A 24 6.51 -26.66 -12.24
CA GLU A 24 5.40 -26.06 -11.52
C GLU A 24 5.47 -24.55 -11.73
N TYR A 25 4.87 -24.11 -12.83
CA TYR A 25 4.66 -22.70 -13.08
C TYR A 25 3.73 -22.17 -11.99
N LEU A 26 4.19 -21.13 -11.29
CA LEU A 26 3.31 -20.35 -10.43
C LEU A 26 2.07 -19.94 -11.26
N PRO A 27 0.85 -20.18 -10.76
CA PRO A 27 -0.35 -19.79 -11.48
C PRO A 27 -0.28 -18.29 -11.75
N MET A 28 -0.41 -17.90 -13.02
CA MET A 28 -0.46 -16.48 -13.38
C MET A 28 -1.71 -15.86 -12.74
N PRO A 29 -1.65 -14.63 -12.20
CA PRO A 29 -2.85 -13.94 -11.73
C PRO A 29 -3.88 -13.86 -12.86
N GLU A 30 -5.06 -14.42 -12.65
CA GLU A 30 -6.05 -14.60 -13.73
C GLU A 30 -6.95 -13.37 -13.96
N GLU A 31 -7.15 -12.52 -12.95
CA GLU A 31 -8.05 -11.36 -13.06
C GLU A 31 -7.43 -10.10 -12.44
N MET A 32 -7.43 -9.01 -13.21
CA MET A 32 -7.14 -7.66 -12.72
C MET A 32 -8.46 -6.94 -12.44
N ALA A 33 -8.58 -6.33 -11.26
CA ALA A 33 -9.65 -5.39 -10.98
C ALA A 33 -9.42 -4.13 -11.82
N THR A 34 -9.96 -4.09 -13.03
CA THR A 34 -9.97 -2.87 -13.83
C THR A 34 -10.96 -1.88 -13.24
N TYR A 35 -10.68 -0.59 -13.39
CA TYR A 35 -11.61 0.45 -12.97
C TYR A 35 -12.98 0.22 -13.62
N ARG A 36 -14.02 0.26 -12.80
CA ARG A 36 -15.42 0.20 -13.23
C ARG A 36 -16.13 1.39 -12.64
N MET A 37 -16.90 2.09 -13.47
CA MET A 37 -17.71 3.22 -13.01
C MET A 37 -18.63 2.78 -11.86
N PRO A 38 -18.63 3.50 -10.72
CA PRO A 38 -19.50 3.21 -9.60
C PRO A 38 -20.97 3.21 -10.05
N THR A 39 -21.73 2.24 -9.56
CA THR A 39 -23.18 2.16 -9.80
C THR A 39 -23.90 2.68 -8.57
N ILE A 40 -24.52 3.85 -8.70
CA ILE A 40 -25.27 4.47 -7.61
C ILE A 40 -26.69 3.89 -7.54
N SER A 41 -27.15 3.63 -6.31
CA SER A 41 -28.49 3.16 -6.03
C SER A 41 -29.56 4.13 -6.55
N VAL A 42 -30.62 3.58 -7.15
CA VAL A 42 -31.64 4.35 -7.90
C VAL A 42 -32.38 5.36 -7.02
N ASP A 43 -32.59 5.04 -5.75
CA ASP A 43 -33.20 5.89 -4.74
C ASP A 43 -32.36 7.14 -4.41
N LEU A 44 -31.03 7.03 -4.46
CA LEU A 44 -30.15 8.17 -4.26
C LEU A 44 -30.20 9.15 -5.43
N ASN A 45 -30.35 8.66 -6.67
CA ASN A 45 -30.43 9.50 -7.89
C ASN A 45 -31.65 10.43 -7.92
N ALA A 46 -32.71 10.14 -7.16
CA ALA A 46 -33.92 10.94 -7.10
C ALA A 46 -33.97 11.91 -5.91
N THR A 47 -32.91 11.94 -5.09
CA THR A 47 -32.88 12.68 -3.82
C THR A 47 -32.09 13.98 -3.94
N ASP A 48 -32.41 14.97 -3.10
CA ASP A 48 -31.58 16.17 -2.96
C ASP A 48 -30.26 15.84 -2.26
N LEU A 49 -29.17 15.90 -3.01
CA LEU A 49 -27.82 15.52 -2.60
C LEU A 49 -26.89 16.74 -2.44
N ALA A 50 -27.44 17.93 -2.14
CA ALA A 50 -26.67 19.19 -2.14
C ALA A 50 -25.34 19.12 -1.36
N GLN A 51 -25.33 18.48 -0.18
CA GLN A 51 -24.12 18.38 0.65
C GLN A 51 -23.05 17.48 -0.01
N ALA A 52 -23.47 16.33 -0.55
CA ALA A 52 -22.59 15.43 -1.29
C ALA A 52 -22.08 16.09 -2.58
N LYS A 53 -22.92 16.82 -3.32
CA LYS A 53 -22.51 17.58 -4.51
C LYS A 53 -21.40 18.58 -4.16
N THR A 54 -21.57 19.33 -3.07
CA THR A 54 -20.55 20.29 -2.61
C THR A 54 -19.25 19.58 -2.22
N ALA A 55 -19.32 18.47 -1.48
CA ALA A 55 -18.14 17.69 -1.10
C ALA A 55 -17.38 17.16 -2.33
N LEU A 56 -18.09 16.62 -3.33
CA LEU A 56 -17.47 16.07 -4.53
C LEU A 56 -16.93 17.15 -5.48
N GLN A 57 -17.57 18.32 -5.54
CA GLN A 57 -17.03 19.47 -6.25
C GLN A 57 -15.75 20.00 -5.60
N GLN A 58 -15.68 20.00 -4.26
CA GLN A 58 -14.44 20.33 -3.56
C GLN A 58 -13.35 19.28 -3.85
N LEU A 59 -13.71 17.99 -3.85
CA LEU A 59 -12.78 16.91 -4.17
C LEU A 59 -12.22 17.03 -5.61
N GLU A 60 -13.06 17.39 -6.57
CA GLU A 60 -12.62 17.63 -7.96
C GLU A 60 -11.65 18.81 -8.05
N GLN A 61 -11.88 19.88 -7.30
CA GLN A 61 -10.96 21.02 -7.22
C GLN A 61 -9.64 20.64 -6.53
N ASP A 62 -9.68 19.82 -5.48
CA ASP A 62 -8.49 19.34 -4.78
C ASP A 62 -7.65 18.44 -5.69
N LEU A 63 -8.29 17.54 -6.45
CA LEU A 63 -7.64 16.73 -7.50
C LEU A 63 -7.02 17.61 -8.59
N ALA A 64 -7.75 18.60 -9.10
CA ALA A 64 -7.27 19.53 -10.14
C ALA A 64 -6.09 20.40 -9.68
N SER A 65 -6.01 20.69 -8.38
CA SER A 65 -4.98 21.55 -7.79
C SER A 65 -3.82 20.78 -7.18
N TYR A 66 -3.86 19.44 -7.18
CA TYR A 66 -2.75 18.61 -6.73
C TYR A 66 -1.48 18.83 -7.58
N PRO A 67 -0.26 18.93 -7.00
CA PRO A 67 0.08 18.82 -5.58
C PRO A 67 0.11 20.15 -4.82
N ALA A 68 -0.42 21.23 -5.38
CA ALA A 68 -0.33 22.58 -4.81
C ALA A 68 -1.27 22.82 -3.62
N SER A 69 -2.31 22.01 -3.46
CA SER A 69 -3.27 22.05 -2.35
C SER A 69 -3.32 20.70 -1.64
N SER A 70 -3.52 20.73 -0.32
CA SER A 70 -3.77 19.53 0.48
C SER A 70 -4.82 19.89 1.53
N GLN A 71 -6.06 19.99 1.07
CA GLN A 71 -7.22 20.25 1.90
C GLN A 71 -7.87 18.93 2.29
N THR A 72 -8.61 18.99 3.40
CA THR A 72 -9.39 17.86 3.88
C THR A 72 -10.88 18.21 3.79
N ILE A 73 -11.69 17.28 3.33
CA ILE A 73 -13.14 17.44 3.21
C ILE A 73 -13.80 16.65 4.33
N ASP A 74 -14.54 17.33 5.19
CA ASP A 74 -15.23 16.69 6.32
C ASP A 74 -16.52 15.99 5.87
N LEU A 75 -16.58 14.67 6.07
CA LEU A 75 -17.74 13.84 5.79
C LEU A 75 -18.63 13.59 7.02
N ILE A 76 -18.18 13.91 8.23
CA ILE A 76 -18.96 13.62 9.45
C ILE A 76 -20.22 14.48 9.56
N SER A 77 -20.17 15.66 8.92
CA SER A 77 -21.28 16.62 8.90
C SER A 77 -22.36 16.27 7.88
N LEU A 78 -22.10 15.32 6.98
CA LEU A 78 -23.08 14.87 6.00
C LEU A 78 -24.23 14.13 6.67
N ASP A 79 -25.46 14.38 6.22
CA ASP A 79 -26.58 13.54 6.58
C ASP A 79 -26.43 12.11 6.00
N HIS A 80 -27.26 11.19 6.50
CA HIS A 80 -27.17 9.77 6.14
C HIS A 80 -27.24 9.54 4.63
N THR A 81 -28.14 10.22 3.92
CA THR A 81 -28.35 10.03 2.48
C THR A 81 -27.17 10.55 1.67
N ASN A 82 -26.68 11.75 2.00
CA ASN A 82 -25.53 12.34 1.33
C ASN A 82 -24.26 11.50 1.57
N ARG A 83 -24.08 11.01 2.79
CA ARG A 83 -22.97 10.12 3.13
C ARG A 83 -23.02 8.80 2.36
N GLN A 84 -24.18 8.16 2.31
CA GLN A 84 -24.34 6.91 1.55
C GLN A 84 -24.02 7.09 0.07
N PHE A 85 -24.43 8.21 -0.53
CA PHE A 85 -24.08 8.52 -1.92
C PHE A 85 -22.56 8.67 -2.11
N VAL A 86 -21.86 9.38 -1.22
CA VAL A 86 -20.40 9.50 -1.27
C VAL A 86 -19.73 8.13 -1.09
N ASP A 87 -20.24 7.30 -0.18
CA ASP A 87 -19.73 5.95 0.08
C ASP A 87 -19.84 5.05 -1.16
N GLU A 88 -21.00 5.05 -1.84
CA GLU A 88 -21.22 4.28 -3.07
C GLU A 88 -20.37 4.78 -4.25
N LEU A 89 -20.19 6.11 -4.36
CA LEU A 89 -19.41 6.73 -5.43
C LEU A 89 -17.91 6.47 -5.28
N LEU A 90 -17.38 6.63 -4.06
CA LEU A 90 -15.95 6.47 -3.82
C LEU A 90 -15.54 4.99 -3.73
N GLY A 91 -16.42 4.12 -3.21
CA GLY A 91 -16.12 2.70 -3.03
C GLY A 91 -14.83 2.45 -2.24
N GLU A 92 -14.27 1.25 -2.40
CA GLU A 92 -13.00 0.85 -1.79
C GLU A 92 -12.00 0.47 -2.88
N GLY A 93 -10.84 1.15 -2.87
CA GLY A 93 -9.70 0.84 -3.70
C GLY A 93 -8.82 -0.27 -3.15
N GLU A 94 -7.61 -0.35 -3.70
CA GLU A 94 -6.69 -1.46 -3.48
C GLU A 94 -5.93 -1.32 -2.16
N VAL A 95 -5.62 -0.08 -1.75
CA VAL A 95 -4.78 0.20 -0.59
C VAL A 95 -5.64 0.58 0.63
N SER A 96 -5.33 -0.03 1.76
CA SER A 96 -5.95 0.26 3.06
C SER A 96 -4.90 0.29 4.16
N MET A 97 -5.14 1.08 5.21
CA MET A 97 -4.19 1.24 6.30
C MET A 97 -4.90 1.22 7.65
N LEU A 98 -4.21 0.65 8.63
CA LEU A 98 -4.64 0.64 10.01
C LEU A 98 -3.52 1.22 10.87
N CYS A 99 -3.83 2.31 11.57
CA CYS A 99 -2.93 2.88 12.57
C CYS A 99 -3.47 2.60 13.97
N ASN A 100 -2.66 1.89 14.77
CA ASN A 100 -2.94 1.55 16.14
C ASN A 100 -2.34 2.62 17.07
N GLY A 101 -3.17 3.16 17.96
CA GLY A 101 -2.79 4.15 18.98
C GLY A 101 -3.88 4.25 20.04
N THR A 102 -3.96 5.37 20.75
CA THR A 102 -5.07 5.65 21.70
C THR A 102 -6.44 5.62 21.01
N GLN A 103 -6.48 6.03 19.75
CA GLN A 103 -7.63 5.92 18.86
C GLN A 103 -7.20 5.13 17.62
N THR A 104 -8.10 4.28 17.12
CA THR A 104 -7.85 3.54 15.87
C THR A 104 -8.11 4.47 14.70
N LEU A 105 -7.12 4.61 13.81
CA LEU A 105 -7.29 5.30 12.54
C LEU A 105 -7.38 4.25 11.43
N ARG A 106 -8.47 4.29 10.67
CA ARG A 106 -8.66 3.48 9.47
C ARG A 106 -8.54 4.40 8.28
N ILE A 107 -7.79 3.96 7.29
CA ILE A 107 -7.58 4.70 6.07
C ILE A 107 -7.89 3.76 4.91
N GLN A 108 -8.66 4.25 3.95
CA GLN A 108 -9.03 3.49 2.77
C GLN A 108 -8.85 4.38 1.55
N GLU A 109 -8.06 3.92 0.57
CA GLU A 109 -8.05 4.52 -0.75
C GLU A 109 -9.40 4.25 -1.42
N SER A 110 -9.92 5.20 -2.18
CA SER A 110 -11.13 5.01 -2.98
C SER A 110 -10.81 4.30 -4.30
N VAL A 111 -11.81 4.02 -5.13
CA VAL A 111 -11.59 3.54 -6.52
C VAL A 111 -10.94 4.61 -7.42
N LEU A 112 -10.88 5.85 -6.95
CA LEU A 112 -10.10 6.95 -7.50
C LEU A 112 -8.76 6.98 -6.76
N ALA A 113 -7.70 6.58 -7.44
CA ALA A 113 -6.35 6.51 -6.89
C ALA A 113 -5.88 7.87 -6.36
N GLY A 114 -5.25 7.84 -5.19
CA GLY A 114 -4.80 9.03 -4.46
C GLY A 114 -5.92 9.86 -3.82
N VAL A 115 -7.18 9.41 -3.87
CA VAL A 115 -8.25 9.91 -3.01
C VAL A 115 -8.39 8.98 -1.81
N TRP A 116 -8.17 9.52 -0.62
CA TRP A 116 -8.09 8.76 0.61
C TRP A 116 -9.17 9.18 1.59
N ARG A 117 -9.80 8.20 2.23
CA ARG A 117 -10.71 8.42 3.35
C ARG A 117 -10.06 8.00 4.65
N SER A 118 -9.97 8.93 5.59
CA SER A 118 -9.39 8.73 6.91
C SER A 118 -10.47 8.83 8.00
N GLN A 119 -10.74 7.71 8.68
CA GLN A 119 -11.73 7.59 9.75
C GLN A 119 -11.06 7.32 11.10
N ARG A 120 -11.28 8.19 12.08
CA ARG A 120 -10.82 7.96 13.45
C ARG A 120 -11.96 7.42 14.30
N LEU A 121 -11.69 6.34 15.01
CA LEU A 121 -12.64 5.67 15.90
C LEU A 121 -12.24 5.89 17.36
N ASP A 122 -13.24 6.16 18.20
CA ASP A 122 -13.07 6.16 19.65
C ASP A 122 -13.01 4.74 20.25
N ALA A 123 -12.90 4.65 21.58
CA ALA A 123 -12.85 3.37 22.29
C ALA A 123 -14.15 2.55 22.16
N GLN A 124 -15.28 3.18 21.82
CA GLN A 124 -16.58 2.56 21.56
C GLN A 124 -16.77 2.21 20.07
N LYS A 125 -15.71 2.32 19.26
CA LYS A 125 -15.71 2.09 17.82
C LYS A 125 -16.67 3.03 17.06
N GLN A 126 -16.97 4.19 17.61
CA GLN A 126 -17.74 5.22 16.91
C GLN A 126 -16.79 6.12 16.13
N ILE A 127 -17.21 6.49 14.92
CA ILE A 127 -16.45 7.40 14.06
C ILE A 127 -16.57 8.81 14.65
N VAL A 128 -15.43 9.38 15.06
CA VAL A 128 -15.33 10.73 15.62
C VAL A 128 -14.76 11.74 14.63
N THR A 129 -14.05 11.27 13.60
CA THR A 129 -13.64 12.06 12.44
C THR A 129 -13.79 11.21 11.19
N ASP A 130 -14.23 11.82 10.09
CA ASP A 130 -14.34 11.17 8.78
C ASP A 130 -13.98 12.21 7.73
N ILE A 131 -12.80 12.08 7.12
CA ILE A 131 -12.27 13.07 6.19
C ILE A 131 -11.85 12.42 4.88
N LEU A 132 -11.98 13.17 3.79
CA LEU A 132 -11.32 12.88 2.52
C LEU A 132 -10.10 13.78 2.34
N GLU A 133 -9.07 13.27 1.71
CA GLU A 133 -7.89 14.03 1.29
C GLU A 133 -7.35 13.49 -0.05
N VAL A 134 -6.61 14.34 -0.77
CA VAL A 134 -5.93 14.00 -2.02
C VAL A 134 -4.42 13.98 -1.81
N GLY A 135 -3.74 12.91 -2.24
CA GLY A 135 -2.29 12.83 -2.24
C GLY A 135 -1.75 11.45 -2.61
N ILE A 136 -0.41 11.34 -2.78
CA ILE A 136 0.24 10.03 -3.00
C ILE A 136 -0.03 9.07 -1.85
N ILE A 137 -0.14 9.59 -0.63
CA ILE A 137 -0.52 8.90 0.58
C ILE A 137 -1.07 9.94 1.58
N PRO A 138 -1.94 9.57 2.53
CA PRO A 138 -2.41 10.47 3.57
C PRO A 138 -1.30 11.14 4.35
N GLN A 139 -1.41 12.45 4.56
CA GLN A 139 -0.39 13.20 5.30
C GLN A 139 -0.16 12.65 6.72
N THR A 140 -1.24 12.15 7.33
CA THR A 140 -1.17 11.54 8.67
C THR A 140 -0.20 10.36 8.72
N ILE A 141 0.00 9.62 7.64
CA ILE A 141 0.93 8.48 7.62
C ILE A 141 2.37 8.99 7.64
N LEU A 142 2.70 9.96 6.77
CA LEU A 142 4.02 10.59 6.73
C LEU A 142 4.39 11.22 8.09
N GLN A 143 3.42 11.80 8.78
CA GLN A 143 3.64 12.48 10.06
C GLN A 143 3.67 11.54 11.27
N THR A 144 3.04 10.37 11.21
CA THR A 144 2.78 9.57 12.43
C THR A 144 3.29 8.13 12.39
N ALA A 145 3.68 7.59 11.23
CA ALA A 145 4.09 6.19 11.09
C ALA A 145 5.21 5.77 12.06
N PHE A 146 6.15 6.67 12.32
CA PHE A 146 7.30 6.44 13.19
C PHE A 146 7.27 7.29 14.48
N ASN A 147 6.08 7.74 14.90
CA ASN A 147 5.93 8.40 16.20
C ASN A 147 6.41 7.46 17.32
N ASN A 148 7.36 7.93 18.13
CA ASN A 148 8.03 7.17 19.21
C ASN A 148 8.90 6.00 18.74
N ALA A 149 9.20 5.88 17.43
CA ALA A 149 10.15 4.90 16.94
C ALA A 149 11.58 5.24 17.39
N ALA A 150 12.40 4.21 17.62
CA ALA A 150 13.80 4.36 17.95
C ALA A 150 14.58 4.98 16.77
N GLU A 151 15.53 5.86 17.06
CA GLU A 151 16.36 6.52 16.04
C GLU A 151 17.48 5.62 15.51
N SER A 152 17.78 4.53 16.22
CA SER A 152 18.76 3.52 15.83
C SER A 152 18.41 2.17 16.44
N ILE A 153 18.94 1.12 15.85
CA ILE A 153 18.78 -0.26 16.25
C ILE A 153 19.91 -0.64 17.20
N SER A 154 19.59 -1.34 18.29
CA SER A 154 20.61 -1.89 19.18
C SER A 154 21.49 -2.90 18.46
N THR A 155 22.80 -2.64 18.42
CA THR A 155 23.82 -3.53 17.86
C THR A 155 24.49 -4.39 18.94
N ASP A 156 23.85 -4.59 20.10
CA ASP A 156 24.36 -5.50 21.12
C ASP A 156 24.24 -6.96 20.67
N MET A 157 25.39 -7.55 20.36
CA MET A 157 25.56 -8.92 19.87
C MET A 157 26.04 -9.88 20.98
N SER A 158 26.08 -9.44 22.24
CA SER A 158 26.64 -10.23 23.35
C SER A 158 25.82 -11.48 23.69
N ALA A 159 24.53 -11.48 23.37
CA ALA A 159 23.61 -12.59 23.58
C ALA A 159 22.77 -12.86 22.31
N LEU A 160 23.41 -13.45 21.29
CA LEU A 160 22.70 -13.92 20.11
C LEU A 160 21.98 -15.24 20.43
N PRO A 161 20.68 -15.37 20.08
CA PRO A 161 19.99 -16.66 20.14
C PRO A 161 20.67 -17.72 19.27
N ASP A 162 20.58 -18.98 19.68
CA ASP A 162 21.07 -20.10 18.89
C ASP A 162 20.41 -20.12 17.50
N GLY A 163 21.21 -20.30 16.45
CA GLY A 163 20.75 -20.33 15.06
C GLY A 163 20.72 -18.98 14.34
N VAL A 164 20.89 -17.86 15.05
CA VAL A 164 21.07 -16.54 14.42
C VAL A 164 22.46 -16.46 13.79
N MET A 165 22.52 -16.15 12.50
CA MET A 165 23.76 -16.10 11.72
C MET A 165 23.87 -14.82 10.89
N ASN A 166 22.82 -14.48 10.15
CA ASN A 166 22.84 -13.45 9.10
C ASN A 166 22.11 -12.16 9.48
N ALA A 167 21.34 -12.14 10.57
CA ALA A 167 20.68 -10.92 11.03
C ALA A 167 21.64 -9.78 11.48
N PRO A 168 22.73 -10.02 12.24
CA PRO A 168 23.60 -8.95 12.74
C PRO A 168 24.17 -7.98 11.68
N PRO A 169 24.74 -8.43 10.53
CA PRO A 169 25.21 -7.50 9.51
C PRO A 169 24.08 -6.67 8.88
N LEU A 170 22.86 -7.21 8.78
CA LEU A 170 21.70 -6.47 8.28
C LEU A 170 21.29 -5.34 9.22
N LEU A 171 21.34 -5.57 10.54
CA LEU A 171 21.09 -4.51 11.52
C LEU A 171 22.12 -3.38 11.44
N ALA A 172 23.39 -3.71 11.17
CA ALA A 172 24.44 -2.72 10.96
C ALA A 172 24.20 -1.91 9.67
N GLU A 173 23.82 -2.57 8.58
CA GLU A 173 23.47 -1.92 7.31
C GLU A 173 22.26 -0.99 7.47
N LEU A 174 21.19 -1.45 8.11
CA LEU A 174 20.01 -0.62 8.40
C LEU A 174 20.39 0.61 9.22
N ASN A 175 21.20 0.46 10.27
CA ASN A 175 21.66 1.60 11.06
C ASN A 175 22.44 2.63 10.23
N ALA A 176 23.32 2.18 9.35
CA ALA A 176 24.03 3.08 8.45
C ALA A 176 23.05 3.84 7.54
N LYS A 177 22.05 3.14 6.98
CA LYS A 177 21.07 3.73 6.07
C LYS A 177 20.06 4.64 6.76
N ILE A 178 19.65 4.33 7.98
CA ILE A 178 18.83 5.21 8.83
C ILE A 178 19.59 6.52 9.10
N ALA A 179 20.89 6.44 9.41
CA ALA A 179 21.70 7.63 9.70
C ALA A 179 21.97 8.50 8.46
N GLU A 180 22.04 7.90 7.27
CA GLU A 180 22.22 8.59 5.99
C GLU A 180 20.91 9.13 5.39
N TYR A 181 19.76 8.66 5.87
CA TYR A 181 18.46 8.96 5.28
C TYR A 181 18.15 10.47 5.30
N GLN A 182 17.63 10.95 4.17
CA GLN A 182 17.11 12.31 4.01
C GLN A 182 15.72 12.25 3.35
N PRO A 183 14.79 13.17 3.67
CA PRO A 183 13.51 13.27 2.97
C PRO A 183 13.70 13.36 1.45
N GLY A 184 12.95 12.55 0.70
CA GLY A 184 13.06 12.44 -0.76
C GLY A 184 14.24 11.60 -1.27
N ALA A 185 15.04 10.99 -0.39
CA ALA A 185 16.04 10.01 -0.80
C ALA A 185 15.39 8.75 -1.39
N GLU A 186 16.10 8.09 -2.31
CA GLU A 186 15.68 6.79 -2.85
C GLU A 186 15.61 5.74 -1.74
N ALA A 187 14.62 4.85 -1.81
CA ALA A 187 14.44 3.78 -0.84
C ALA A 187 15.64 2.82 -0.86
N HIS A 188 16.21 2.54 0.31
CA HIS A 188 17.20 1.47 0.45
C HIS A 188 16.48 0.16 0.76
N ILE A 189 16.63 -0.84 -0.10
CA ILE A 189 15.89 -2.10 -0.01
C ILE A 189 16.86 -3.25 0.25
N ILE A 190 16.63 -3.97 1.36
CA ILE A 190 17.30 -5.23 1.67
C ILE A 190 16.34 -6.37 1.33
N ASN A 191 16.70 -7.17 0.33
CA ASN A 191 15.92 -8.35 -0.06
C ASN A 191 16.28 -9.57 0.79
N LEU A 192 15.48 -9.84 1.82
CA LEU A 192 15.68 -10.96 2.73
C LEU A 192 15.51 -12.32 2.04
N SER A 193 14.68 -12.39 0.99
CA SER A 193 14.43 -13.64 0.25
C SER A 193 15.60 -14.10 -0.61
N LEU A 194 16.50 -13.17 -0.98
CA LEU A 194 17.73 -13.49 -1.72
C LEU A 194 18.93 -13.78 -0.80
N LEU A 195 18.76 -13.64 0.51
CA LEU A 195 19.80 -13.90 1.50
C LEU A 195 19.53 -15.25 2.18
N PRO A 196 20.57 -15.98 2.60
CA PRO A 196 20.41 -17.26 3.31
C PRO A 196 19.94 -17.03 4.75
N GLN A 197 18.69 -16.56 4.95
CA GLN A 197 18.14 -16.29 6.27
C GLN A 197 17.58 -17.55 6.92
N THR A 198 17.89 -17.75 8.20
CA THR A 198 17.21 -18.76 9.03
C THR A 198 15.91 -18.18 9.61
N GLU A 199 15.02 -19.04 10.10
CA GLU A 199 13.83 -18.59 10.83
C GLU A 199 14.22 -17.79 12.09
N GLN A 200 15.33 -18.17 12.72
CA GLN A 200 15.89 -17.50 13.89
C GLN A 200 16.40 -16.10 13.53
N ASP A 201 17.01 -15.92 12.36
CA ASP A 201 17.41 -14.59 11.87
C ASP A 201 16.20 -13.67 11.70
N LEU A 202 15.13 -14.15 11.05
CA LEU A 202 13.91 -13.37 10.85
C LEU A 202 13.24 -12.99 12.18
N ALA A 203 13.14 -13.95 13.11
CA ALA A 203 12.59 -13.70 14.44
C ALA A 203 13.44 -12.68 15.23
N PHE A 204 14.76 -12.76 15.09
CA PHE A 204 15.68 -11.81 15.74
C PHE A 204 15.57 -10.41 15.13
N LEU A 205 15.45 -10.29 13.81
CA LEU A 205 15.18 -9.01 13.13
C LEU A 205 13.85 -8.40 13.61
N GLU A 206 12.78 -9.20 13.69
CA GLU A 206 11.47 -8.74 14.18
C GLU A 206 11.55 -8.24 15.63
N GLN A 207 12.25 -8.98 16.49
CA GLN A 207 12.45 -8.56 17.88
C GLN A 207 13.24 -7.25 17.97
N ARG A 208 14.30 -7.10 17.17
CA ARG A 208 15.22 -5.95 17.23
C ARG A 208 14.64 -4.68 16.63
N LEU A 209 13.93 -4.80 15.50
CA LEU A 209 13.27 -3.69 14.83
C LEU A 209 11.99 -3.28 15.57
N GLY A 210 11.33 -4.25 16.22
CA GLY A 210 10.04 -4.08 16.88
C GLY A 210 8.90 -3.82 15.90
N ARG A 211 7.69 -3.73 16.44
CA ARG A 211 6.47 -3.47 15.66
C ARG A 211 6.01 -2.04 15.87
N GLY A 212 5.85 -1.30 14.78
CA GLY A 212 5.33 0.05 14.76
C GLY A 212 3.81 0.09 14.83
N GLY A 213 3.26 1.30 14.72
CA GLY A 213 1.83 1.56 14.84
C GLY A 213 1.03 1.41 13.54
N VAL A 214 1.69 1.31 12.37
CA VAL A 214 1.03 1.37 11.06
C VAL A 214 1.20 0.06 10.30
N THR A 215 0.09 -0.47 9.81
CA THR A 215 0.05 -1.55 8.83
C THR A 215 -0.69 -1.07 7.58
N ILE A 216 -0.09 -1.26 6.41
CA ILE A 216 -0.69 -0.98 5.10
C ILE A 216 -0.88 -2.31 4.38
N LEU A 217 -2.04 -2.49 3.78
CA LEU A 217 -2.38 -3.61 2.92
C LEU A 217 -2.65 -3.06 1.52
N SER A 218 -1.92 -3.55 0.54
CA SER A 218 -2.18 -3.27 -0.88
C SER A 218 -2.65 -4.55 -1.55
N ARG A 219 -3.89 -4.55 -2.05
CA ARG A 219 -4.56 -5.72 -2.66
C ARG A 219 -4.47 -5.74 -4.19
N GLY A 220 -3.71 -4.82 -4.77
CA GLY A 220 -3.49 -4.71 -6.21
C GLY A 220 -2.56 -5.77 -6.78
N TYR A 221 -1.90 -5.43 -7.88
CA TYR A 221 -0.87 -6.28 -8.47
C TYR A 221 0.28 -6.49 -7.47
N GLY A 222 0.44 -7.73 -6.98
CA GLY A 222 1.43 -8.04 -5.96
C GLY A 222 0.94 -7.71 -4.55
N ASN A 223 -0.15 -8.37 -4.13
CA ASN A 223 -0.72 -8.33 -2.78
C ASN A 223 0.40 -8.23 -1.75
N CYS A 224 0.50 -7.09 -1.06
CA CYS A 224 1.56 -6.87 -0.11
C CYS A 224 1.05 -6.33 1.21
N ARG A 225 1.76 -6.76 2.25
CA ARG A 225 1.62 -6.26 3.61
C ARG A 225 2.88 -5.49 3.96
N ILE A 226 2.68 -4.25 4.36
CA ILE A 226 3.72 -3.31 4.72
C ILE A 226 3.48 -2.94 6.18
N ASP A 227 4.44 -3.25 7.07
CA ASP A 227 4.36 -2.86 8.46
C ASP A 227 5.47 -1.85 8.78
N ALA A 228 5.10 -0.73 9.40
CA ALA A 228 6.08 0.13 10.03
C ALA A 228 6.71 -0.64 11.21
N THR A 229 8.02 -0.58 11.35
CA THR A 229 8.70 -1.14 12.52
C THR A 229 8.72 -0.13 13.67
N ALA A 230 9.20 -0.53 14.84
CA ALA A 230 9.47 0.40 15.95
C ALA A 230 10.81 1.14 15.79
N THR A 231 11.43 1.07 14.61
CA THR A 231 12.66 1.78 14.23
C THR A 231 12.34 2.76 13.11
N ARG A 232 12.80 4.00 13.25
CA ARG A 232 12.46 5.10 12.33
C ARG A 232 12.82 4.75 10.88
N ASN A 233 11.91 5.05 9.96
CA ASN A 233 12.04 4.90 8.50
C ASN A 233 12.21 3.45 8.02
N VAL A 234 12.16 2.45 8.91
CA VAL A 234 12.29 1.04 8.50
C VAL A 234 10.89 0.43 8.37
N TRP A 235 10.57 0.03 7.15
CA TRP A 235 9.37 -0.68 6.78
C TRP A 235 9.69 -2.14 6.50
N TRP A 236 8.80 -3.03 6.90
CA TRP A 236 8.86 -4.45 6.56
C TRP A 236 7.80 -4.76 5.52
N VAL A 237 8.24 -5.05 4.30
CA VAL A 237 7.35 -5.26 3.15
C VAL A 237 7.37 -6.73 2.74
N ARG A 238 6.19 -7.32 2.65
CA ARG A 238 6.00 -8.74 2.34
C ARG A 238 4.99 -8.87 1.22
N TYR A 239 5.41 -9.48 0.12
CA TYR A 239 4.58 -9.72 -1.05
C TYR A 239 4.12 -11.17 -1.07
N PHE A 240 2.86 -11.36 -1.45
CA PHE A 240 2.19 -12.63 -1.50
C PHE A 240 1.67 -12.89 -2.91
N ASN A 241 1.64 -14.16 -3.32
CA ASN A 241 0.94 -14.57 -4.54
C ASN A 241 -0.58 -14.69 -4.30
N SER A 242 -1.32 -15.14 -5.32
CA SER A 242 -2.77 -15.37 -5.25
C SER A 242 -3.20 -16.49 -4.29
N GLN A 243 -2.27 -17.29 -3.78
CA GLN A 243 -2.48 -18.38 -2.82
C GLN A 243 -1.99 -17.99 -1.41
N ASP A 244 -1.81 -16.70 -1.13
CA ASP A 244 -1.29 -16.16 0.14
C ASP A 244 0.08 -16.72 0.56
N THR A 245 0.88 -17.18 -0.41
CA THR A 245 2.25 -17.64 -0.17
C THR A 245 3.21 -16.47 -0.30
N LEU A 246 4.10 -16.29 0.70
CA LEU A 246 5.14 -15.26 0.70
C LEU A 246 6.12 -15.50 -0.47
N ILE A 247 6.21 -14.56 -1.39
CA ILE A 247 7.08 -14.63 -2.57
C ILE A 247 8.27 -13.67 -2.52
N LEU A 248 8.15 -12.58 -1.76
CA LEU A 248 9.23 -11.61 -1.57
C LEU A 248 9.10 -10.98 -0.19
N ASN A 249 10.22 -10.91 0.52
CA ASN A 249 10.33 -10.35 1.86
C ASN A 249 11.47 -9.32 1.88
N THR A 250 11.15 -8.06 2.14
CA THR A 250 12.10 -6.95 2.11
C THR A 250 12.02 -6.11 3.39
N LEU A 251 13.16 -5.51 3.73
CA LEU A 251 13.23 -4.37 4.66
C LEU A 251 13.59 -3.13 3.85
N GLU A 252 12.84 -2.06 4.03
CA GLU A 252 12.99 -0.83 3.25
C GLU A 252 13.25 0.34 4.19
N VAL A 253 14.30 1.10 3.93
CA VAL A 253 14.56 2.39 4.58
C VAL A 253 14.06 3.50 3.66
N SER A 254 12.91 4.08 4.00
CA SER A 254 12.23 5.09 3.19
C SER A 254 11.25 5.93 4.03
N GLU A 255 10.70 7.00 3.46
CA GLU A 255 9.61 7.75 4.10
C GLU A 255 8.36 6.87 4.20
N VAL A 256 8.01 6.28 3.07
CA VAL A 256 6.98 5.27 2.88
C VAL A 256 7.38 4.42 1.67
N PRO A 257 7.06 3.11 1.64
CA PRO A 257 7.28 2.28 0.46
C PRO A 257 6.46 2.79 -0.74
N ASN A 258 7.12 2.96 -1.88
CA ASN A 258 6.49 3.47 -3.11
C ASN A 258 5.30 2.60 -3.56
N VAL A 259 5.31 1.31 -3.24
CA VAL A 259 4.22 0.36 -3.57
C VAL A 259 2.89 0.67 -2.85
N ALA A 260 2.90 1.51 -1.83
CA ALA A 260 1.69 2.01 -1.16
C ALA A 260 1.24 3.39 -1.66
N CYS A 261 2.01 4.02 -2.55
CA CYS A 261 1.77 5.38 -2.99
C CYS A 261 1.05 5.42 -4.34
N ALA A 262 0.03 6.27 -4.46
CA ALA A 262 -0.54 6.62 -5.75
C ALA A 262 0.45 7.46 -6.55
N SER A 263 0.58 7.19 -7.85
CA SER A 263 1.43 8.00 -8.72
C SER A 263 0.75 9.32 -9.09
N ALA A 264 1.52 10.32 -9.53
CA ALA A 264 0.95 11.58 -10.02
C ALA A 264 0.08 11.37 -11.28
N GLU A 265 0.38 10.35 -12.09
CA GLU A 265 -0.41 9.98 -13.25
C GLU A 265 -1.77 9.38 -12.83
N ASP A 266 -1.78 8.51 -11.82
CA ASP A 266 -3.02 7.90 -11.31
C ASP A 266 -3.95 8.93 -10.65
N ILE A 267 -3.38 9.95 -9.99
CA ILE A 267 -4.14 11.07 -9.42
C ILE A 267 -4.76 11.93 -10.53
N ALA A 268 -4.00 12.21 -11.60
CA ALA A 268 -4.52 12.95 -12.75
C ALA A 268 -5.63 12.17 -13.49
N ASP A 269 -5.49 10.85 -13.64
CA ASP A 269 -6.52 9.98 -14.18
C ASP A 269 -7.78 9.98 -13.29
N SER A 270 -7.60 10.01 -11.97
CA SER A 270 -8.68 10.08 -11.00
C SER A 270 -9.45 11.40 -11.07
N HIS A 271 -8.77 12.51 -11.36
CA HIS A 271 -9.41 13.79 -11.67
C HIS A 271 -10.36 13.66 -12.87
N GLN A 272 -9.88 13.10 -13.99
CA GLN A 272 -10.70 12.89 -15.17
C GLN A 272 -11.90 11.97 -14.89
N ARG A 273 -11.66 10.84 -14.20
CA ARG A 273 -12.72 9.89 -13.84
C ARG A 273 -13.79 10.53 -12.95
N LEU A 274 -13.40 11.35 -11.98
CA LEU A 274 -14.36 12.06 -11.15
C LEU A 274 -15.19 13.04 -11.99
N GLN A 275 -14.58 13.80 -12.91
CA GLN A 275 -15.33 14.68 -13.82
C GLN A 275 -16.39 13.92 -14.63
N GLU A 276 -16.05 12.75 -15.16
CA GLU A 276 -16.99 11.88 -15.88
C GLU A 276 -18.14 11.40 -14.97
N ILE A 277 -17.83 10.99 -13.74
CA ILE A 277 -18.84 10.59 -12.74
C ILE A 277 -19.77 11.78 -12.43
N LEU A 278 -19.23 12.97 -12.20
CA LEU A 278 -20.04 14.14 -11.86
C LEU A 278 -20.96 14.56 -13.02
N GLN A 279 -20.55 14.38 -14.28
CA GLN A 279 -21.43 14.63 -15.44
C GLN A 279 -22.62 13.68 -15.53
N VAL A 280 -22.48 12.46 -15.00
CA VAL A 280 -23.55 11.45 -15.02
C VAL A 280 -24.54 11.67 -13.87
N TYR A 281 -24.03 12.01 -12.68
CA TYR A 281 -24.83 12.00 -11.45
C TYR A 281 -25.17 13.38 -10.87
N LEU A 282 -24.52 14.47 -11.29
CA LEU A 282 -24.76 15.82 -10.76
C LEU A 282 -25.46 16.76 -11.74
#